data_AF-A0A956X6L3-F1
#
_entry.id   AF-A0A956X6L3-F1
#
_cell.length_a   1.000
_cell.length_b   1.000
_cell.length_c   1.000
_cell.angle_alpha   90.00
_cell.angle_beta   90.00
_cell.angle_gamma   90.00
#
_symmetry.space_group_name_H-M   'P 1'
#
loop_
_entity.id
_entity.type
_entity.pdbx_description
1 polymer ?
#
loop_
_entity_poly.entity_id
_entity_poly.type
_entity_poly.pdbx_seq_one_letter_code
_entity_poly.pdbx_strand_id
1 'polypeptide(L)'
;MAQITFTPNQITSPVWAGDFLNREHLVPGGAHVNPALFNAVDAVVVTVTTPGAAALDTDIGCEPLSGPIPVGTVLDFGGVKFATLTQSASAGDTFLVVRELPNNIAEGDTATYKGVGKVVIPTGTPVGRTFDERAAGEGFGPATEADDEVYLVAFEVPDAERSAEIELYRHGSVVKENFLPGYAALDPDLLTLLRSLYTTTIGAD
;
A
#
# COMPACT_ATOMS: atom_id res chain seq x y z
N MET A 1 16.69 38.80 -29.52
CA MET A 1 17.61 37.83 -28.89
C MET A 1 16.75 36.81 -28.17
N ALA A 2 16.81 35.54 -28.54
CA ALA A 2 16.10 34.49 -27.82
C ALA A 2 16.93 34.09 -26.60
N GLN A 3 16.35 34.21 -25.41
CA GLN A 3 16.98 33.81 -24.16
C GLN A 3 16.49 32.42 -23.79
N ILE A 4 17.41 31.47 -23.64
CA ILE A 4 17.11 30.15 -23.09
C ILE A 4 17.17 30.30 -21.57
N THR A 5 16.00 30.29 -20.94
CA THR A 5 15.88 30.28 -19.48
C THR A 5 15.83 28.83 -19.02
N PHE A 6 16.84 28.41 -18.27
CA PHE A 6 16.83 27.12 -17.60
C PHE A 6 16.05 27.27 -16.30
N THR A 7 14.86 26.69 -16.25
CA THR A 7 14.16 26.47 -14.98
C THR A 7 14.73 25.20 -14.37
N PRO A 8 15.51 25.28 -13.26
CA PRO A 8 15.93 24.07 -12.58
C PRO A 8 14.68 23.32 -12.10
N ASN A 9 14.70 21.99 -12.16
CA ASN A 9 13.69 21.18 -11.49
C ASN A 9 13.74 21.54 -10.00
N GLN A 10 12.73 22.29 -9.53
CA GLN A 10 12.59 22.51 -8.11
C GLN A 10 12.08 21.20 -7.52
N ILE A 11 12.87 20.59 -6.63
CA ILE A 11 12.35 19.62 -5.68
C ILE A 11 11.36 20.40 -4.83
N THR A 12 10.11 20.38 -5.26
CA THR A 12 9.01 20.93 -4.50
C THR A 12 8.69 19.89 -3.45
N SER A 13 8.65 20.32 -2.18
CA SER A 13 8.20 19.43 -1.12
C SER A 13 6.79 18.93 -1.47
N PRO A 14 6.53 17.63 -1.27
CA PRO A 14 5.20 17.08 -1.51
C PRO A 14 4.20 17.77 -0.59
N VAL A 15 2.94 17.83 -1.00
CA VAL A 15 1.90 18.64 -0.32
C VAL A 15 1.75 18.25 1.17
N TRP A 16 1.96 16.98 1.49
CA TRP A 16 1.93 16.43 2.85
C TRP A 16 3.10 16.88 3.73
N ALA A 17 4.26 17.21 3.16
CA ALA A 17 5.41 17.67 3.93
C ALA A 17 5.22 19.15 4.30
N GLY A 18 5.25 19.46 5.58
CA GLY A 18 5.25 20.84 6.08
C GLY A 18 6.60 21.52 5.95
N ASP A 19 7.69 20.74 5.92
CA ASP A 19 9.06 21.24 5.80
C ASP A 19 9.67 21.04 4.41
N PHE A 20 10.84 21.64 4.20
CA PHE A 20 11.66 21.40 3.02
C PHE A 20 12.36 20.04 3.13
N LEU A 21 12.36 19.25 2.07
CA LEU A 21 13.05 17.96 1.99
C LEU A 21 14.57 18.15 1.82
N ASN A 22 15.21 18.73 2.83
CA ASN A 22 16.65 18.91 2.91
C ASN A 22 17.27 17.86 3.88
N ARG A 23 18.59 17.89 4.01
CA ARG A 23 19.34 16.95 4.87
C ARG A 23 18.90 16.94 6.34
N GLU A 24 18.32 18.03 6.85
CA GLU A 24 17.88 18.12 8.24
C GLU A 24 16.59 17.31 8.47
N HIS A 25 15.72 17.25 7.45
CA HIS A 25 14.43 16.56 7.51
C HIS A 25 14.43 15.17 6.86
N LEU A 26 15.56 14.74 6.31
CA LEU A 26 15.73 13.40 5.75
C LEU A 26 16.60 12.53 6.67
N VAL A 27 16.25 11.25 6.74
CA VAL A 27 17.12 10.21 7.28
C VAL A 27 18.19 9.93 6.21
N PRO A 28 19.49 9.91 6.58
CA PRO A 28 20.53 9.54 5.63
C PRO A 28 20.24 8.18 5.00
N GLY A 29 20.47 8.07 3.69
CA GLY A 29 20.07 6.92 2.86
C GLY A 29 20.64 5.56 3.30
N GLY A 30 20.24 4.51 2.58
CA GLY A 30 20.54 3.11 2.91
C GLY A 30 19.35 2.34 3.50
N ALA A 31 18.16 2.97 3.53
CA ALA A 31 16.92 2.27 3.78
C ALA A 31 16.41 1.62 2.49
N HIS A 32 15.86 0.41 2.62
CA HIS A 32 15.29 -0.33 1.52
C HIS A 32 13.91 -0.84 1.90
N VAL A 33 12.98 -0.88 0.96
CA VAL A 33 11.69 -1.56 1.12
C VAL A 33 11.80 -3.04 0.78
N ASN A 34 10.88 -3.83 1.32
CA ASN A 34 10.63 -5.19 0.84
C ASN A 34 9.46 -5.14 -0.17
N PRO A 35 9.72 -5.18 -1.50
CA PRO A 35 8.67 -5.02 -2.50
C PRO A 35 7.59 -6.12 -2.43
N ALA A 36 7.91 -7.31 -1.91
CA ALA A 36 6.96 -8.43 -1.80
C ALA A 36 5.80 -8.16 -0.80
N LEU A 37 5.99 -7.18 0.09
CA LEU A 37 4.99 -6.75 1.07
C LEU A 37 4.05 -5.68 0.53
N PHE A 38 4.35 -5.09 -0.63
CA PHE A 38 3.51 -4.08 -1.26
C PHE A 38 2.69 -4.68 -2.42
N ASN A 39 1.55 -4.05 -2.68
CA ASN A 39 0.71 -4.38 -3.80
C ASN A 39 1.19 -3.66 -5.07
N ALA A 40 1.07 -4.31 -6.21
CA ALA A 40 1.31 -3.68 -7.50
C ALA A 40 0.15 -2.75 -7.88
N VAL A 41 0.39 -1.87 -8.86
CA VAL A 41 -0.62 -0.90 -9.35
C VAL A 41 -1.88 -1.54 -9.92
N ASP A 42 -1.81 -2.79 -10.35
CA ASP A 42 -2.92 -3.60 -10.87
C ASP A 42 -3.55 -4.51 -9.80
N ALA A 43 -3.23 -4.28 -8.52
CA ALA A 43 -3.83 -5.03 -7.43
C ALA A 43 -5.34 -4.79 -7.33
N VAL A 44 -6.07 -5.85 -6.96
CA VAL A 44 -7.52 -5.84 -6.86
C VAL A 44 -7.93 -6.41 -5.51
N VAL A 45 -8.71 -5.65 -4.75
CA VAL A 45 -9.34 -6.14 -3.53
C VAL A 45 -10.71 -6.71 -3.90
N VAL A 46 -10.95 -7.93 -3.46
CA VAL A 46 -12.21 -8.66 -3.64
C VAL A 46 -12.92 -8.69 -2.29
N THR A 47 -14.07 -8.03 -2.22
CA THR A 47 -14.96 -8.08 -1.04
C THR A 47 -16.17 -8.94 -1.36
N VAL A 48 -16.42 -9.97 -0.55
CA VAL A 48 -17.52 -10.91 -0.77
C VAL A 48 -18.84 -10.30 -0.32
N THR A 49 -19.86 -10.36 -1.18
CA THR A 49 -21.19 -9.80 -0.92
C THR A 49 -22.14 -10.84 -0.31
N THR A 50 -23.23 -10.39 0.32
CA THR A 50 -24.28 -11.25 0.87
C THR A 50 -24.90 -12.13 -0.23
N PRO A 51 -25.11 -13.45 -0.02
CA PRO A 51 -25.05 -14.20 1.24
C PRO A 51 -23.71 -14.87 1.58
N GLY A 52 -22.59 -14.47 0.96
CA GLY A 52 -21.34 -15.24 0.99
C GLY A 52 -21.37 -16.41 0.00
N ALA A 53 -20.33 -17.25 0.04
CA ALA A 53 -20.23 -18.45 -0.79
C ALA A 53 -20.06 -19.71 0.10
N ALA A 54 -20.87 -20.73 -0.14
CA ALA A 54 -20.83 -21.98 0.60
C ALA A 54 -19.69 -22.89 0.09
N ALA A 55 -19.34 -23.91 0.88
CA ALA A 55 -18.45 -24.95 0.39
C ALA A 55 -19.06 -25.63 -0.83
N LEU A 56 -18.21 -26.01 -1.79
CA LEU A 56 -18.56 -26.56 -3.10
C LEU A 56 -19.19 -25.58 -4.11
N ASP A 57 -19.47 -24.34 -3.72
CA ASP A 57 -19.89 -23.33 -4.69
C ASP A 57 -18.78 -23.08 -5.71
N THR A 58 -19.19 -22.76 -6.94
CA THR A 58 -18.29 -22.50 -8.07
C THR A 58 -18.28 -21.03 -8.48
N ASP A 59 -19.03 -20.21 -7.76
CA ASP A 59 -19.20 -18.78 -7.98
C ASP A 59 -19.17 -18.05 -6.64
N ILE A 60 -18.49 -16.90 -6.62
CA ILE A 60 -18.44 -16.01 -5.46
C ILE A 60 -19.02 -14.67 -5.86
N GLY A 61 -20.10 -14.25 -5.21
CA GLY A 61 -20.61 -12.89 -5.32
C GLY A 61 -19.66 -11.90 -4.66
N CYS A 62 -19.31 -10.82 -5.34
CA CYS A 62 -18.39 -9.81 -4.84
C CYS A 62 -18.83 -8.39 -5.24
N GLU A 63 -18.24 -7.40 -4.58
CA GLU A 63 -18.32 -6.01 -5.01
C GLU A 63 -17.67 -5.85 -6.39
N PRO A 64 -18.12 -4.86 -7.20
CA PRO A 64 -17.58 -4.66 -8.54
C PRO A 64 -16.06 -4.47 -8.50
N LEU A 65 -15.34 -5.34 -9.20
CA LEU A 65 -13.88 -5.34 -9.19
C LEU A 65 -13.30 -4.05 -9.76
N SER A 66 -12.27 -3.51 -9.11
CA SER A 66 -11.54 -2.33 -9.62
C SER A 66 -10.69 -2.62 -10.86
N GLY A 67 -10.32 -3.88 -11.08
CA GLY A 67 -9.40 -4.31 -12.13
C GLY A 67 -9.59 -5.77 -12.53
N PRO A 68 -8.92 -6.22 -13.60
CA PRO A 68 -9.00 -7.60 -14.04
C PRO A 68 -8.18 -8.52 -13.12
N ILE A 69 -8.68 -9.75 -12.90
CA ILE A 69 -7.96 -10.82 -12.20
C ILE A 69 -7.79 -12.00 -13.16
N PRO A 70 -6.56 -12.45 -13.46
CA PRO A 70 -6.36 -13.54 -14.41
C PRO A 70 -6.81 -14.89 -13.86
N VAL A 71 -7.19 -15.80 -14.76
CA VAL A 71 -7.47 -17.20 -14.44
C VAL A 71 -6.29 -17.87 -13.72
N GLY A 72 -6.58 -18.80 -12.81
CA GLY A 72 -5.58 -19.53 -12.03
C GLY A 72 -5.07 -18.77 -10.80
N THR A 73 -5.49 -17.53 -10.61
CA THR A 73 -5.20 -16.76 -9.39
C THR A 73 -5.81 -17.46 -8.18
N VAL A 74 -5.00 -17.62 -7.14
CA VAL A 74 -5.44 -18.09 -5.83
C VAL A 74 -5.68 -16.86 -4.95
N LEU A 75 -6.92 -16.67 -4.52
CA LEU A 75 -7.33 -15.66 -3.57
C LEU A 75 -7.39 -16.29 -2.18
N ASP A 76 -6.72 -15.64 -1.23
CA ASP A 76 -6.71 -16.01 0.19
C ASP A 76 -7.62 -15.03 0.95
N PHE A 77 -8.72 -15.57 1.50
CA PHE A 77 -9.69 -14.85 2.32
C PHE A 77 -9.39 -15.00 3.82
N GLY A 78 -8.22 -15.53 4.17
CA GLY A 78 -7.76 -15.76 5.53
C GLY A 78 -7.97 -17.19 6.03
N GLY A 79 -7.01 -17.66 6.83
CA GLY A 79 -7.07 -18.97 7.50
C GLY A 79 -7.04 -20.14 6.52
N VAL A 80 -8.19 -20.80 6.33
CA VAL A 80 -8.34 -21.97 5.44
C VAL A 80 -9.27 -21.68 4.25
N LYS A 81 -9.59 -20.41 4.01
CA LYS A 81 -10.52 -19.97 2.97
C LYS A 81 -9.74 -19.56 1.72
N PHE A 82 -9.63 -20.47 0.77
CA PHE A 82 -8.95 -20.23 -0.50
C PHE A 82 -9.92 -20.41 -1.66
N ALA A 83 -9.85 -19.52 -2.65
CA ALA A 83 -10.56 -19.66 -3.90
C ALA A 83 -9.59 -19.60 -5.07
N THR A 84 -9.71 -20.52 -6.02
CA THR A 84 -8.89 -20.51 -7.25
C THR A 84 -9.77 -20.17 -8.43
N LEU A 85 -9.48 -19.07 -9.14
CA LEU A 85 -10.27 -18.65 -10.30
C LEU A 85 -10.11 -19.65 -11.45
N THR A 86 -11.23 -20.08 -12.02
CA THR A 86 -11.25 -20.96 -13.22
C THR A 86 -11.50 -20.17 -14.50
N GLN A 87 -11.90 -18.90 -14.38
CA GLN A 87 -11.99 -17.94 -15.48
C GLN A 87 -11.39 -16.60 -15.06
N SER A 88 -10.90 -15.83 -16.04
CA SER A 88 -10.46 -14.47 -15.78
C SER A 88 -11.67 -13.58 -15.46
N ALA A 89 -11.56 -12.77 -14.42
CA ALA A 89 -12.53 -11.74 -14.09
C ALA A 89 -12.09 -10.39 -14.67
N SER A 90 -13.03 -9.59 -15.14
CA SER A 90 -12.81 -8.24 -15.68
C SER A 90 -13.16 -7.17 -14.64
N ALA A 91 -12.65 -5.96 -14.84
CA ALA A 91 -13.06 -4.81 -14.05
C ALA A 91 -14.59 -4.60 -14.16
N GLY A 92 -15.25 -4.40 -13.02
CA GLY A 92 -16.69 -4.24 -12.90
C GLY A 92 -17.49 -5.54 -12.77
N ASP A 93 -16.86 -6.71 -12.90
CA ASP A 93 -17.54 -7.98 -12.64
C ASP A 93 -17.94 -8.06 -11.16
N THR A 94 -19.11 -8.65 -10.90
CA THR A 94 -19.67 -8.84 -9.55
C THR A 94 -19.69 -10.32 -9.13
N PHE A 95 -19.15 -11.20 -9.98
CA PHE A 95 -19.04 -12.63 -9.72
C PHE A 95 -17.67 -13.12 -10.14
N LEU A 96 -17.07 -13.97 -9.30
CA LEU A 96 -15.86 -14.70 -9.62
C LEU A 96 -16.20 -16.16 -9.88
N VAL A 97 -15.83 -16.68 -11.05
CA VAL A 97 -15.96 -18.10 -11.35
C VAL A 97 -14.72 -18.82 -10.81
N VAL A 98 -14.93 -19.69 -9.83
CA VAL A 98 -13.89 -20.36 -9.06
C VAL A 98 -14.00 -21.87 -9.16
N ARG A 99 -12.95 -22.58 -8.76
CA ARG A 99 -13.04 -24.01 -8.47
C ARG A 99 -13.90 -24.18 -7.22
N GLU A 100 -14.59 -25.31 -7.15
CA GLU A 100 -15.36 -25.74 -5.97
C GLU A 100 -14.64 -25.36 -4.67
N LEU A 101 -15.31 -24.55 -3.86
CA LEU A 101 -14.73 -24.01 -2.65
C LEU A 101 -14.50 -25.12 -1.60
N PRO A 102 -13.30 -25.23 -1.02
CA PRO A 102 -13.03 -26.22 0.02
C PRO A 102 -13.74 -25.90 1.33
N ASN A 103 -13.96 -24.61 1.61
CA ASN A 103 -14.59 -24.09 2.82
C ASN A 103 -15.55 -22.96 2.47
N ASN A 104 -16.45 -22.64 3.40
CA ASN A 104 -17.33 -21.48 3.27
C ASN A 104 -16.52 -20.17 3.35
N ILE A 105 -16.91 -19.21 2.51
CA ILE A 105 -16.44 -17.84 2.53
C ILE A 105 -17.62 -17.00 2.99
N ALA A 106 -17.44 -16.31 4.12
CA ALA A 106 -18.48 -15.50 4.71
C ALA A 106 -18.63 -14.18 3.96
N GLU A 107 -19.80 -13.57 4.11
CA GLU A 107 -20.00 -12.18 3.72
C GLU A 107 -18.97 -11.26 4.40
N GLY A 108 -18.46 -10.28 3.66
CA GLY A 108 -17.48 -9.33 4.16
C GLY A 108 -16.06 -9.86 4.26
N ASP A 109 -15.81 -11.14 3.97
CA ASP A 109 -14.45 -11.64 3.79
C ASP A 109 -13.80 -10.91 2.60
N THR A 110 -12.55 -10.52 2.78
CA THR A 110 -11.77 -9.81 1.75
C THR A 110 -10.55 -10.62 1.35
N ALA A 111 -10.25 -10.64 0.05
CA ALA A 111 -8.99 -11.15 -0.47
C ALA A 111 -8.35 -10.12 -1.39
N THR A 112 -7.03 -10.04 -1.40
CA THR A 112 -6.30 -9.10 -2.26
C THR A 112 -5.49 -9.87 -3.29
N TYR A 113 -5.79 -9.66 -4.57
CA TYR A 113 -4.89 -9.99 -5.66
C TYR A 113 -3.77 -8.93 -5.67
N LYS A 114 -2.53 -9.34 -5.40
CA LYS A 114 -1.37 -8.43 -5.30
C LYS A 114 -0.97 -7.76 -6.62
N GLY A 115 -1.48 -8.22 -7.76
CA GLY A 115 -1.07 -7.75 -9.08
C GLY A 115 0.27 -8.34 -9.55
N VAL A 116 0.60 -8.10 -10.81
CA VAL A 116 1.89 -8.47 -11.44
C VAL A 116 2.56 -7.27 -12.13
N GLY A 117 1.96 -6.10 -12.02
CA GLY A 117 2.49 -4.85 -12.52
C GLY A 117 3.61 -4.30 -11.63
N LYS A 118 3.91 -3.02 -11.83
CA LYS A 118 4.92 -2.34 -11.01
C LYS A 118 4.41 -2.11 -9.60
N VAL A 119 5.31 -2.29 -8.63
CA VAL A 119 5.10 -1.84 -7.26
C VAL A 119 5.55 -0.39 -7.18
N VAL A 120 4.57 0.52 -7.12
CA VAL A 120 4.81 1.96 -6.94
C VAL A 120 4.53 2.31 -5.49
N ILE A 121 5.47 2.99 -4.84
CA ILE A 121 5.31 3.48 -3.46
C ILE A 121 5.26 5.00 -3.50
N PRO A 122 4.08 5.62 -3.35
CA PRO A 122 3.93 7.06 -3.36
C PRO A 122 4.72 7.74 -2.23
N THR A 123 5.08 9.00 -2.45
CA THR A 123 5.58 9.87 -1.37
C THR A 123 4.54 10.00 -0.25
N GLY A 124 5.00 10.02 1.00
CA GLY A 124 4.16 10.08 2.19
C GLY A 124 3.59 8.72 2.62
N THR A 125 3.90 7.63 1.91
CA THR A 125 3.48 6.28 2.33
C THR A 125 4.13 5.93 3.68
N PRO A 126 3.33 5.55 4.70
CA PRO A 126 3.86 5.01 5.95
C PRO A 126 4.51 3.65 5.70
N VAL A 127 5.76 3.51 6.12
CA VAL A 127 6.52 2.27 6.04
C VAL A 127 7.06 1.91 7.42
N GLY A 128 7.03 0.62 7.73
CA GLY A 128 7.31 0.10 9.06
C GLY A 128 8.17 -1.16 9.01
N ARG A 129 8.83 -1.43 10.13
CA ARG A 129 9.41 -2.74 10.47
C ARG A 129 9.64 -2.86 11.96
N THR A 130 9.77 -4.09 12.43
CA THR A 130 10.20 -4.46 13.77
C THR A 130 11.73 -4.47 13.90
N PHE A 131 12.23 -4.46 15.13
CA PHE A 131 13.66 -4.58 15.40
C PHE A 131 14.22 -5.96 15.01
N ASP A 132 13.39 -6.99 15.06
CA ASP A 132 13.76 -8.35 14.64
C ASP A 132 13.95 -8.42 13.13
N GLU A 133 13.03 -7.83 12.35
CA GLU A 133 13.17 -7.68 10.89
C GLU A 133 14.42 -6.87 10.54
N ARG A 134 14.69 -5.76 11.24
CA ARG A 134 15.93 -5.00 11.06
C ARG A 134 17.18 -5.86 11.33
N ALA A 135 17.17 -6.65 12.40
CA ALA A 135 18.29 -7.52 12.75
C ALA A 135 18.50 -8.65 11.73
N ALA A 136 17.42 -9.11 11.09
CA ALA A 136 17.45 -10.05 9.97
C ALA A 136 17.85 -9.41 8.63
N GLY A 137 17.96 -8.08 8.57
CA GLY A 137 18.29 -7.35 7.34
C GLY A 137 17.10 -7.23 6.38
N GLU A 138 15.87 -7.37 6.89
CA GLU A 138 14.66 -7.21 6.11
C GLU A 138 14.38 -5.72 5.82
N GLY A 139 13.88 -5.46 4.61
CA GLY A 139 13.46 -4.14 4.19
C GLY A 139 12.15 -3.71 4.85
N PHE A 140 11.85 -2.42 4.80
CA PHE A 140 10.60 -1.87 5.31
C PHE A 140 9.38 -2.40 4.53
N GLY A 141 8.31 -2.72 5.24
CA GLY A 141 6.99 -3.05 4.68
C GLY A 141 5.98 -1.90 4.87
N PRO A 142 4.71 -2.11 4.51
CA PRO A 142 3.62 -1.24 4.93
C PRO A 142 3.59 -1.14 6.47
N ALA A 143 3.48 0.09 6.99
CA ALA A 143 3.50 0.29 8.44
C ALA A 143 2.23 -0.27 9.12
N THR A 144 2.42 -0.77 10.34
CA THR A 144 1.39 -1.21 11.27
C THR A 144 1.67 -0.61 12.65
N GLU A 145 0.69 -0.61 13.56
CA GLU A 145 0.90 -0.14 14.93
C GLU A 145 1.85 -1.05 15.75
N ALA A 146 2.11 -2.26 15.26
CA ALA A 146 3.02 -3.21 15.89
C ALA A 146 4.50 -2.98 15.54
N ASP A 147 4.79 -2.07 14.58
CA ASP A 147 6.16 -1.80 14.15
C ASP A 147 6.93 -0.95 15.17
N ASP A 148 8.19 -1.31 15.39
CA ASP A 148 9.10 -0.56 16.25
C ASP A 148 9.65 0.70 15.55
N GLU A 149 9.85 0.62 14.23
CA GLU A 149 10.39 1.68 13.39
C GLU A 149 9.38 2.04 12.30
N VAL A 150 8.70 3.18 12.44
CA VAL A 150 7.76 3.69 11.43
C VAL A 150 8.25 5.02 10.86
N TYR A 151 8.25 5.15 9.54
CA TYR A 151 8.66 6.35 8.81
C TYR A 151 7.74 6.67 7.64
N LEU A 152 7.84 7.88 7.11
CA LEU A 152 7.19 8.27 5.86
C LEU A 152 8.20 8.28 4.71
N VAL A 153 7.82 7.74 3.56
CA VAL A 153 8.64 7.77 2.33
C VAL A 153 8.72 9.21 1.80
N ALA A 154 9.92 9.77 1.70
CA ALA A 154 10.11 11.15 1.26
C ALA A 154 9.89 11.33 -0.25
N PHE A 155 10.42 10.41 -1.05
CA PHE A 155 10.35 10.45 -2.52
C PHE A 155 9.67 9.20 -3.06
N GLU A 156 8.86 9.38 -4.10
CA GLU A 156 8.18 8.27 -4.76
C GLU A 156 9.18 7.23 -5.28
N VAL A 157 8.87 5.95 -5.04
CA VAL A 157 9.56 4.82 -5.66
C VAL A 157 8.70 4.33 -6.82
N PRO A 158 9.09 4.59 -8.08
CA PRO A 158 8.27 4.26 -9.24
C PRO A 158 8.30 2.76 -9.59
N ASP A 159 9.26 1.99 -9.06
CA ASP A 159 9.40 0.55 -9.28
C ASP A 159 10.28 -0.08 -8.18
N ALA A 160 9.63 -0.51 -7.09
CA ALA A 160 10.31 -1.07 -5.93
C ALA A 160 10.97 -2.43 -6.20
N GLU A 161 10.53 -3.16 -7.23
CA GLU A 161 11.16 -4.43 -7.63
C GLU A 161 12.52 -4.22 -8.30
N ARG A 162 12.68 -3.09 -9.00
CA ARG A 162 13.96 -2.73 -9.65
C ARG A 162 14.88 -1.94 -8.76
N SER A 163 14.31 -1.06 -7.93
CA SER A 163 15.05 -0.17 -7.04
C SER A 163 14.29 -0.02 -5.73
N ALA A 164 14.66 -0.85 -4.76
CA ALA A 164 14.05 -0.84 -3.43
C ALA A 164 14.56 0.29 -2.52
N GLU A 165 15.49 1.12 -2.99
CA GLU A 165 16.03 2.25 -2.21
C GLU A 165 14.96 3.30 -1.92
N ILE A 166 14.89 3.70 -0.65
CA ILE A 166 14.01 4.75 -0.17
C ILE A 166 14.78 5.79 0.62
N GLU A 167 14.27 7.01 0.59
CA GLU A 167 14.63 8.04 1.55
C GLU A 167 13.46 8.25 2.51
N LEU A 168 13.78 8.37 3.78
CA LEU A 168 12.78 8.45 4.85
C LEU A 168 12.72 9.86 5.41
N TYR A 169 11.53 10.30 5.76
CA TYR A 169 11.28 11.57 6.41
C TYR A 169 11.53 11.47 7.91
N ARG A 170 12.38 12.34 8.44
CA ARG A 170 12.84 12.30 9.82
C ARG A 170 11.70 12.65 10.78
N HIS A 171 11.59 11.88 11.87
CA HIS A 171 10.73 12.18 13.02
C HIS A 171 10.93 13.59 13.55
N GLY A 172 9.88 14.15 14.15
CA GLY A 172 9.83 15.53 14.65
C GLY A 172 9.55 16.59 13.58
N SER A 173 9.68 16.24 12.29
CA SER A 173 9.33 17.13 11.19
C SER A 173 7.81 17.32 11.06
N VAL A 174 7.38 18.33 10.30
CA VAL A 174 5.99 18.74 10.16
C VAL A 174 5.29 17.95 9.06
N VAL A 175 4.13 17.36 9.37
CA VAL A 175 3.32 16.55 8.45
C VAL A 175 1.90 17.11 8.39
N LYS A 176 1.33 17.22 7.19
CA LYS A 176 -0.09 17.50 6.95
C LYS A 176 -0.80 16.17 6.75
N GLU A 177 -1.41 15.65 7.81
CA GLU A 177 -1.91 14.27 7.84
C GLU A 177 -3.03 14.03 6.82
N ASN A 178 -3.88 15.03 6.57
CA ASN A 178 -4.97 14.94 5.59
C ASN A 178 -4.51 14.76 4.14
N PHE A 179 -3.23 15.04 3.84
CA PHE A 179 -2.63 14.85 2.53
C PHE A 179 -1.79 13.58 2.42
N LEU A 180 -1.72 12.75 3.47
CA LEU A 180 -1.06 11.46 3.39
C LEU A 180 -1.83 10.51 2.45
N PRO A 181 -1.13 9.67 1.65
CA PRO A 181 -1.76 8.66 0.83
C PRO A 181 -2.65 7.75 1.68
N GLY A 182 -3.92 7.61 1.29
CA GLY A 182 -4.86 6.73 1.97
C GLY A 182 -5.30 7.21 3.36
N TYR A 183 -5.13 8.49 3.72
CA TYR A 183 -5.45 9.03 5.05
C TYR A 183 -6.80 8.57 5.62
N ALA A 184 -7.87 8.59 4.80
CA ALA A 184 -9.21 8.19 5.24
C ALA A 184 -9.34 6.69 5.61
N ALA A 185 -8.42 5.86 5.13
CA ALA A 185 -8.37 4.42 5.34
C ALA A 185 -7.18 3.98 6.21
N LEU A 186 -6.39 4.92 6.75
CA LEU A 186 -5.32 4.58 7.68
C LEU A 186 -5.89 4.06 8.99
N ASP A 187 -5.20 3.06 9.55
CA ASP A 187 -5.53 2.54 10.87
C ASP A 187 -5.48 3.68 11.91
N PRO A 188 -6.52 3.88 12.74
CA PRO A 188 -6.52 4.88 13.81
C PRO A 188 -5.33 4.76 14.79
N ASP A 189 -4.86 3.55 15.06
CA ASP A 189 -3.75 3.30 15.99
C ASP A 189 -2.42 3.64 15.32
N LEU A 190 -2.25 3.31 14.03
CA LEU A 190 -1.12 3.78 13.22
C LEU A 190 -1.09 5.31 13.11
N LEU A 191 -2.24 5.95 12.93
CA LEU A 191 -2.33 7.41 12.89
C LEU A 191 -1.91 8.02 14.24
N THR A 192 -2.29 7.39 15.35
CA THR A 192 -1.85 7.81 16.69
C THR A 192 -0.34 7.68 16.85
N LEU A 193 0.25 6.58 16.34
CA LEU A 193 1.70 6.40 16.31
C LEU A 193 2.39 7.49 15.47
N LEU A 194 1.90 7.77 14.27
CA LEU A 194 2.44 8.84 13.41
C LEU A 194 2.37 10.21 14.09
N ARG A 195 1.27 10.54 14.77
CA ARG A 195 1.11 11.78 15.57
C ARG A 195 2.07 11.86 16.75
N SER A 196 2.55 10.73 17.27
CA SER A 196 3.57 10.70 18.32
C SER A 196 5.00 10.91 17.77
N LEU A 197 5.23 10.51 16.51
CA LEU A 197 6.53 10.58 15.85
C LEU A 197 6.77 11.90 15.10
N TYR A 198 5.71 12.57 14.64
CA TYR A 198 5.76 13.77 13.81
C TYR A 198 4.97 14.93 14.40
N THR A 199 5.30 16.16 14.00
CA THR A 199 4.47 17.32 14.30
C THR A 199 3.33 17.39 13.27
N THR A 200 2.16 16.86 13.62
CA THR A 200 1.03 16.78 12.68
C THR A 200 0.18 18.06 12.67
N THR A 201 -0.24 18.46 11.48
CA THR A 201 -1.14 19.59 11.22
C THR A 201 -2.20 19.18 10.21
N ILE A 202 -3.27 19.97 10.11
CA ILE A 202 -4.23 19.87 9.00
C ILE A 202 -3.87 20.94 7.98
N GLY A 203 -3.61 20.52 6.74
CA GLY A 203 -3.40 21.45 5.64
C GLY A 203 -4.71 22.13 5.25
N ALA A 204 -4.62 23.41 4.86
CA ALA A 204 -5.74 24.11 4.22
C ALA A 204 -5.83 23.70 2.75
N ASP A 205 -7.04 23.39 2.29
CA ASP A 205 -7.36 23.15 0.88
C ASP A 205 -7.34 24.44 0.05
#